data_AF-A0AB33TCP6-F1
#
_entry.id   AF-A0AB33TCP6-F1
#
_cell.length_a   1.000
_cell.length_b   1.000
_cell.length_c   1.000
_cell.angle_alpha   90.00
_cell.angle_beta   90.00
_cell.angle_gamma   90.00
#
_symmetry.space_group_name_H-M   'P 1'
#
loop_
_entity.id
_entity.type
_entity.pdbx_description
1 polymer ?
#
loop_
_entity_poly.entity_id
_entity_poly.type
_entity_poly.pdbx_seq_one_letter_code
_entity_poly.pdbx_strand_id
1 'polypeptide(L)'
;MNETLTAQQLASFEDSLNNYAGDGELPTIRTDYSGRAMYGRECLAVVLDDSSFTPAVTAELAYVLADTDDDVAELVDRIWSLPTYTDNMGHRTVIYWPNIKAPNTAGED
;
A
#
# COMPACT_ATOMS: atom_id res chain seq x y z
N MET A 1 -0.55 -13.92 -5.72
CA MET A 1 -1.76 -13.20 -6.14
C MET A 1 -1.32 -11.88 -6.75
N ASN A 2 -1.73 -11.49 -7.96
CA ASN A 2 -1.42 -10.19 -8.56
C ASN A 2 -2.72 -9.42 -8.73
N GLU A 3 -2.76 -8.17 -8.29
CA GLU A 3 -4.00 -7.39 -8.22
C GLU A 3 -3.77 -5.93 -8.59
N THR A 4 -4.87 -5.26 -8.93
CA THR A 4 -4.88 -3.85 -9.27
C THR A 4 -6.02 -3.21 -8.48
N LEU A 5 -5.71 -2.21 -7.69
CA LEU A 5 -6.72 -1.45 -6.96
C LEU A 5 -7.64 -0.75 -7.96
N THR A 6 -8.92 -0.64 -7.59
CA THR A 6 -9.81 0.34 -8.22
C THR A 6 -9.45 1.76 -7.78
N ALA A 7 -9.92 2.77 -8.52
CA ALA A 7 -9.76 4.17 -8.11
C ALA A 7 -10.39 4.46 -6.74
N GLN A 8 -11.53 3.84 -6.44
CA GLN A 8 -12.19 3.98 -5.15
C GLN A 8 -11.35 3.35 -4.02
N GLN A 9 -10.81 2.16 -4.25
CA GLN A 9 -9.92 1.50 -3.27
C GLN A 9 -8.67 2.34 -3.00
N LEU A 10 -8.03 2.86 -4.04
CA LEU A 10 -6.86 3.74 -3.87
C LEU A 10 -7.22 4.98 -3.05
N ALA A 11 -8.35 5.64 -3.35
CA ALA A 11 -8.81 6.80 -2.60
C ALA A 11 -9.14 6.46 -1.14
N SER A 12 -9.84 5.36 -0.87
CA SER A 12 -10.13 4.91 0.51
C SER A 12 -8.86 4.58 1.30
N PHE A 13 -7.85 4.01 0.64
CA PHE A 13 -6.54 3.76 1.27
C PHE A 13 -5.81 5.06 1.57
N GLU A 14 -5.80 6.03 0.64
CA GLU A 14 -5.22 7.35 0.86
C GLU A 14 -5.90 8.09 2.01
N ASP A 15 -7.24 8.07 2.04
CA ASP A 15 -8.04 8.66 3.11
C ASP A 15 -7.74 8.00 4.46
N SER A 16 -7.60 6.68 4.53
CA SER A 16 -7.29 6.01 5.80
C SER A 16 -5.91 6.40 6.32
N LEU A 17 -4.89 6.45 5.45
CA LEU A 17 -3.54 6.90 5.81
C LEU A 17 -3.51 8.37 6.30
N ASN A 18 -4.27 9.25 5.65
CA ASN A 18 -4.37 10.66 6.04
C ASN A 18 -5.05 10.86 7.40
N ASN A 19 -6.00 9.99 7.76
CA ASN A 19 -6.67 10.03 9.06
C ASN A 19 -5.79 9.51 10.21
N TYR A 20 -4.76 8.71 9.93
CA TYR A 20 -3.86 8.14 10.92
C TYR A 20 -2.63 8.99 11.24
N ALA A 21 -2.31 9.97 10.41
CA ALA A 21 -1.15 10.81 10.65
C ALA A 21 -1.37 11.69 11.87
N GLY A 22 -0.60 11.43 12.93
CA GLY A 22 -0.49 12.33 14.09
C GLY A 22 0.26 13.62 13.74
N ASP A 23 1.00 14.19 14.69
CA ASP A 23 1.75 15.45 14.51
C ASP A 23 2.98 15.36 13.55
N GLY A 24 3.11 14.29 12.76
CA GLY A 24 4.22 14.03 11.83
C GLY A 24 3.91 14.34 10.37
N GLU A 25 4.86 14.10 9.45
CA GLU A 25 4.57 14.13 8.00
C GLU A 25 3.64 12.98 7.61
N LEU A 26 2.71 13.27 6.69
CA LEU A 26 1.73 12.31 6.20
C LEU A 26 2.43 11.17 5.42
N PRO A 27 1.98 9.92 5.57
CA PRO A 27 2.36 8.84 4.64
C PRO A 27 2.13 9.27 3.19
N THR A 28 3.10 9.02 2.32
CA THR A 28 2.98 9.37 0.88
C THR A 28 2.80 8.11 0.06
N ILE A 29 1.70 8.01 -0.69
CA ILE A 29 1.48 6.93 -1.65
C ILE A 29 2.30 7.16 -2.93
N ARG A 30 2.89 6.09 -3.46
CA ARG A 30 3.57 6.03 -4.75
C ARG A 30 2.90 4.94 -5.60
N THR A 31 2.40 5.33 -6.76
CA THR A 31 1.74 4.43 -7.72
C THR A 31 2.69 3.88 -8.78
N ASP A 32 3.89 4.46 -8.86
CA ASP A 32 4.93 4.24 -9.88
C ASP A 32 6.19 3.60 -9.30
N TYR A 33 6.12 2.97 -8.12
CA TYR A 33 7.32 2.53 -7.42
C TYR A 33 7.90 1.25 -8.03
N SER A 34 9.20 1.29 -8.38
CA SER A 34 9.96 0.11 -8.84
C SER A 34 11.07 -0.23 -7.84
N GLY A 35 10.80 -1.22 -6.99
CA GLY A 35 11.73 -1.72 -5.99
C GLY A 35 12.72 -2.77 -6.50
N ARG A 36 13.39 -3.46 -5.55
CA ARG A 36 14.36 -4.52 -5.85
C ARG A 36 13.71 -5.67 -6.62
N ALA A 37 14.45 -6.20 -7.61
CA ALA A 37 14.04 -7.32 -8.46
C ALA A 37 12.73 -7.11 -9.26
N MET A 38 12.31 -5.85 -9.46
CA MET A 38 11.12 -5.54 -10.27
C MET A 38 11.42 -5.35 -11.76
N TYR A 39 12.68 -5.09 -12.14
CA TYR A 39 13.13 -4.94 -13.53
C TYR A 39 12.31 -3.92 -14.34
N GLY A 40 12.02 -2.75 -13.75
CA GLY A 40 11.24 -1.69 -14.38
C GLY A 40 9.73 -1.87 -14.28
N ARG A 41 9.24 -2.94 -13.64
CA ARG A 41 7.82 -3.03 -13.25
C ARG A 41 7.54 -2.08 -12.10
N GLU A 42 6.33 -1.54 -12.08
CA GLU A 42 5.85 -0.62 -11.05
C GLU A 42 4.81 -1.30 -10.16
N CYS A 43 4.72 -0.84 -8.92
CA CYS A 43 3.77 -1.31 -7.92
C CYS A 43 3.37 -0.18 -6.98
N LEU A 44 2.34 -0.45 -6.17
CA LEU A 44 1.95 0.40 -5.07
C LEU A 44 3.03 0.38 -3.98
N ALA A 45 3.37 1.56 -3.48
CA ALA A 45 4.22 1.73 -2.32
C ALA A 45 3.75 2.89 -1.45
N VAL A 46 4.17 2.88 -0.19
CA VAL A 46 3.92 3.94 0.79
C VAL A 46 5.26 4.33 1.40
N VAL A 47 5.56 5.62 1.40
CA VAL A 47 6.71 6.19 2.10
C VAL A 47 6.26 6.64 3.48
N LEU A 48 6.98 6.18 4.50
CA LEU A 48 6.77 6.49 5.90
C LEU A 48 8.03 7.09 6.52
N ASP A 49 7.85 8.01 7.45
CA ASP A 49 8.95 8.49 8.29
C ASP A 49 9.23 7.54 9.46
N ASP A 50 8.19 6.88 9.98
CA ASP A 50 8.34 5.87 11.02
C ASP A 50 7.91 4.48 10.52
N SER A 51 8.89 3.60 10.42
CA SER A 51 8.68 2.18 10.05
C SER A 51 7.80 1.41 11.02
N SER A 52 7.56 1.91 12.24
CA SER A 52 6.68 1.28 13.23
C SER A 52 5.22 1.16 12.74
N PHE A 53 4.80 1.99 11.80
CA PHE A 53 3.47 1.95 11.19
C PHE A 53 3.31 0.87 10.11
N THR A 54 4.37 0.15 9.73
CA THR A 54 4.30 -0.90 8.69
C THR A 54 3.16 -1.90 8.88
N PRO A 55 2.90 -2.46 10.09
CA PRO A 55 1.79 -3.38 10.29
C PRO A 55 0.43 -2.73 10.07
N ALA A 56 0.25 -1.49 10.53
CA ALA A 56 -1.00 -0.75 10.37
C ALA A 56 -1.28 -0.47 8.88
N VAL A 57 -0.30 0.08 8.16
CA VAL A 57 -0.41 0.35 6.71
C VAL A 57 -0.73 -0.93 5.92
N THR A 58 -0.11 -2.05 6.29
CA THR A 58 -0.39 -3.33 5.62
C THR A 58 -1.81 -3.84 5.90
N ALA A 59 -2.30 -3.68 7.14
CA ALA A 59 -3.66 -4.04 7.51
C ALA A 59 -4.70 -3.16 6.80
N GLU A 60 -4.45 -1.86 6.67
CA GLU A 60 -5.29 -0.92 5.92
C GLU A 60 -5.39 -1.32 4.43
N LEU A 61 -4.25 -1.66 3.81
CA LEU A 61 -4.25 -2.16 2.43
C LEU A 61 -5.05 -3.47 2.30
N ALA A 62 -4.87 -4.40 3.24
CA ALA A 62 -5.62 -5.66 3.25
C ALA A 62 -7.13 -5.41 3.39
N TYR A 63 -7.54 -4.48 4.25
CA TYR A 63 -8.93 -4.12 4.45
C TYR A 63 -9.57 -3.48 3.21
N VAL A 64 -8.87 -2.58 2.54
CA VAL A 64 -9.33 -1.97 1.28
C VAL A 64 -9.47 -2.99 0.15
N LEU A 65 -8.64 -4.03 0.18
CA LEU A 65 -8.66 -5.11 -0.79
C LEU A 65 -9.67 -6.22 -0.45
N ALA A 66 -10.17 -6.27 0.79
CA ALA A 66 -11.16 -7.23 1.25
C ALA A 66 -12.55 -6.92 0.67
N ASP A 67 -13.40 -7.94 0.56
CA ASP A 67 -14.82 -7.72 0.30
C ASP A 67 -15.53 -7.26 1.58
N THR A 68 -16.65 -6.55 1.43
CA THR A 68 -17.48 -6.09 2.55
C THR A 68 -18.08 -7.21 3.38
N ASP A 69 -18.12 -8.43 2.85
CA ASP A 69 -18.59 -9.64 3.53
C ASP A 69 -17.47 -10.44 4.20
N ASP A 70 -16.19 -10.06 4.03
CA ASP A 70 -15.06 -10.82 4.56
C ASP A 70 -15.05 -10.81 6.10
N ASP A 71 -14.85 -11.97 6.70
CA ASP A 71 -14.69 -12.08 8.16
C ASP A 71 -13.26 -11.78 8.63
N VAL A 72 -13.05 -11.78 9.96
CA VAL A 72 -11.72 -11.48 10.54
C VAL A 72 -10.67 -12.52 10.11
N ALA A 73 -11.04 -13.78 9.91
CA ALA A 73 -10.11 -14.81 9.49
C ALA A 73 -9.68 -14.59 8.03
N GLU A 74 -10.61 -14.21 7.16
CA GLU A 74 -10.32 -13.88 5.75
C GLU A 74 -9.41 -12.65 5.64
N LEU A 75 -9.64 -11.61 6.46
CA LEU A 75 -8.75 -10.46 6.53
C LEU A 75 -7.34 -10.84 7.02
N VAL A 76 -7.22 -11.73 8.00
CA VAL A 76 -5.92 -12.19 8.51
C VAL A 76 -5.19 -13.00 7.44
N ASP A 77 -5.86 -13.92 6.76
CA ASP A 77 -5.30 -14.67 5.63
C ASP A 77 -4.86 -13.72 4.51
N ARG A 78 -5.62 -12.64 4.29
CA ARG A 78 -5.25 -11.62 3.32
C ARG A 78 -3.95 -10.93 3.70
N ILE A 79 -3.78 -10.51 4.96
CA ILE A 79 -2.52 -9.91 5.45
C ILE A 79 -1.35 -10.88 5.26
N TRP A 80 -1.51 -12.17 5.58
CA TRP A 80 -0.47 -13.18 5.36
C TRP A 80 -0.12 -13.38 3.89
N SER A 81 -1.09 -13.21 3.00
CA SER A 81 -0.90 -13.37 1.56
C SER A 81 -0.23 -12.17 0.89
N LEU A 82 -0.18 -11.00 1.55
CA LEU A 82 0.46 -9.79 1.02
C LEU A 82 1.97 -9.87 1.23
N PRO A 83 2.77 -10.00 0.16
CA PRO A 83 4.23 -10.03 0.27
C PRO A 83 4.72 -8.60 0.48
N THR A 84 4.70 -8.16 1.74
CA THR A 84 5.08 -6.81 2.16
C THR A 84 6.60 -6.70 2.20
N TYR A 85 7.16 -5.83 1.37
CA TYR A 85 8.60 -5.55 1.37
C TYR A 85 8.87 -4.14 1.85
N THR A 86 10.06 -3.95 2.40
CA THR A 86 10.52 -2.64 2.84
C THR A 86 11.88 -2.30 2.23
N ASP A 87 12.11 -1.01 2.01
CA ASP A 87 13.44 -0.47 1.74
C ASP A 87 13.71 0.77 2.59
N ASN A 88 14.97 0.97 2.95
CA ASN A 88 15.40 2.09 3.76
C ASN A 88 15.94 3.21 2.86
N MET A 89 15.39 4.42 3.04
CA MET A 89 15.76 5.65 2.33
C MET A 89 16.49 6.63 3.26
N GLY A 90 17.33 6.11 4.15
CA GLY A 90 18.02 6.88 5.20
C GLY A 90 17.11 7.11 6.41
N HIS A 91 16.35 8.20 6.37
CA HIS A 91 15.42 8.60 7.45
C HIS A 91 13.99 8.14 7.23
N ARG A 92 13.68 7.64 6.03
CA ARG A 92 12.35 7.19 5.65
C ARG A 92 12.40 5.73 5.25
N THR A 93 11.27 5.06 5.37
CA THR A 93 11.08 3.69 4.93
C THR A 93 10.02 3.68 3.84
N VAL A 94 10.31 3.01 2.73
CA VAL A 94 9.28 2.68 1.74
C VAL A 94 8.81 1.27 2.00
N ILE A 95 7.50 1.09 2.07
CA ILE A 95 6.83 -0.21 2.08
C ILE A 95 6.23 -0.41 0.70
N TYR A 96 6.38 -1.57 0.10
CA TYR A 96 5.88 -1.84 -1.25
C TYR A 96 5.44 -3.29 -1.44
N TRP A 97 4.51 -3.48 -2.38
CA TRP A 97 3.90 -4.77 -2.70
C TRP A 97 4.03 -5.04 -4.20
N PRO A 98 5.06 -5.76 -4.67
CA PRO A 98 5.34 -5.98 -6.09
C PRO A 98 4.19 -6.57 -6.91
N ASN A 99 3.23 -7.18 -6.24
CA ASN A 99 2.06 -7.83 -6.80
C ASN A 99 0.80 -6.95 -6.80
N ILE A 100 0.86 -5.75 -6.22
CA ILE A 100 -0.26 -4.82 -6.12
C ILE A 100 0.04 -3.60 -7.00
N LYS A 101 -0.86 -3.29 -7.93
CA LYS A 101 -0.78 -2.10 -8.78
C LYS A 101 -1.81 -1.08 -8.38
N ALA A 102 -1.46 0.20 -8.54
CA ALA A 102 -2.45 1.27 -8.57
C ALA A 102 -3.31 1.17 -9.86
N PRO A 103 -4.53 1.71 -9.85
CA PRO A 103 -5.29 1.93 -11.08
C PRO A 103 -4.43 2.72 -12.08
N ASN A 104 -4.49 2.34 -13.37
CA ASN A 104 -3.79 3.08 -14.42
C ASN A 104 -4.28 4.53 -14.45
N THR A 105 -3.44 5.49 -14.08
CA THR A 105 -3.62 6.92 -14.38
C THR A 105 -3.18 7.22 -15.82
N ALA A 106 -3.52 6.34 -16.76
CA ALA A 106 -3.29 6.59 -18.17
C ALA A 106 -4.47 7.36 -18.75
N GLY A 107 -4.38 8.69 -18.75
CA GLY A 107 -5.11 9.58 -19.65
C GLY A 107 -6.01 10.65 -19.01
N GLU A 108 -5.40 11.70 -18.45
CA GLU A 108 -5.89 13.06 -18.75
C GLU A 108 -4.85 13.66 -19.71
N ASP A 109 -5.18 13.64 -21.02
CA ASP A 109 -4.61 14.54 -22.02
C ASP A 109 -5.36 15.88 -21.96
#